data_AF-A0A843HSB5-F1
#
_entry.id   AF-A0A843HSB5-F1
#
_cell.length_a   1.000
_cell.length_b   1.000
_cell.length_c   1.000
_cell.angle_alpha   90.00
_cell.angle_beta   90.00
_cell.angle_gamma   90.00
#
_symmetry.space_group_name_H-M   'P 1'
#
loop_
_entity.id
_entity.type
_entity.pdbx_description
1 polymer ?
#
loop_
_entity_poly.entity_id
_entity_poly.type
_entity_poly.pdbx_seq_one_letter_code
_entity_poly.pdbx_strand_id
1 'polypeptide(L)' 'MYDEDIEALSEWMNEDERAIDTNRIDDDFFISQYDVDDFCNFIREIDPDLIGIKCTVTSCGIWFDINDLQSARHY' A
#
# COMPACT_ATOMS: atom_id res chain seq x y z
N MET A 1 -7.70 11.59 -14.53
CA MET A 1 -6.56 12.05 -13.72
C MET A 1 -6.44 11.28 -12.40
N TYR A 2 -7.42 10.45 -11.99
CA TYR A 2 -7.35 9.62 -10.77
C TYR A 2 -7.27 8.10 -11.03
N ASP A 3 -7.67 7.65 -12.22
CA ASP A 3 -7.67 6.21 -12.53
C ASP A 3 -6.24 5.69 -12.77
N GLU A 4 -5.35 6.51 -13.34
CA GLU A 4 -3.98 6.11 -13.71
C GLU A 4 -3.06 5.80 -12.50
N ASP A 5 -3.21 6.52 -11.38
CA ASP A 5 -2.39 6.27 -10.16
C ASP A 5 -2.81 4.98 -9.43
N ILE A 6 -4.12 4.71 -9.38
CA ILE A 6 -4.68 3.50 -8.76
C ILE A 6 -4.40 2.28 -9.65
N GLU A 7 -4.44 2.47 -10.96
CA GLU A 7 -4.08 1.46 -11.95
C GLU A 7 -2.57 1.15 -11.87
N ALA A 8 -1.70 2.15 -11.73
CA ALA A 8 -0.25 1.95 -11.53
C ALA A 8 0.08 1.20 -10.21
N LEU A 9 -0.60 1.52 -9.11
CA LEU A 9 -0.48 0.76 -7.85
C LEU A 9 -0.97 -0.68 -8.00
N SER A 10 -2.08 -0.87 -8.72
CA SER A 10 -2.65 -2.20 -8.98
C SER A 10 -1.80 -3.03 -9.94
N GLU A 11 -1.20 -2.41 -10.96
CA GLU A 11 -0.24 -3.05 -11.89
C GLU A 11 1.04 -3.43 -11.14
N TRP A 12 1.60 -2.54 -10.32
CA TRP A 12 2.80 -2.84 -9.54
C TRP A 12 2.60 -4.01 -8.55
N MET A 13 1.44 -4.07 -7.89
CA MET A 13 1.08 -5.20 -7.03
C MET A 13 0.96 -6.54 -7.78
N ASN A 14 0.73 -6.51 -9.09
CA ASN A 14 0.60 -7.72 -9.92
C ASN A 14 1.88 -8.05 -10.71
N GLU A 15 2.77 -7.09 -10.98
CA GLU A 15 3.94 -7.28 -11.86
C GLU A 15 5.28 -7.52 -11.12
N ASP A 16 5.44 -7.18 -9.85
CA ASP A 16 6.74 -7.39 -9.18
C ASP A 16 6.93 -8.86 -8.73
N GLU A 17 7.78 -9.60 -9.47
CA GLU A 17 8.27 -10.94 -9.10
C GLU A 17 8.99 -10.96 -7.73
N ARG A 18 9.31 -9.79 -7.15
CA ARG A 18 9.57 -9.64 -5.72
C ARG A 18 8.24 -9.50 -5.01
N ALA A 19 7.51 -10.61 -4.93
CA ALA A 19 6.25 -10.68 -4.21
C ALA A 19 6.47 -10.23 -2.77
N ILE A 20 6.19 -8.95 -2.50
CA ILE A 20 5.60 -8.55 -1.23
C ILE A 20 4.44 -9.52 -1.05
N ASP A 21 4.31 -10.15 0.11
CA ASP A 21 3.22 -11.09 0.38
C ASP A 21 1.91 -10.31 0.57
N THR A 22 1.56 -9.55 -0.46
CA THR A 22 0.43 -8.65 -0.54
C THR A 22 -0.80 -9.46 -0.86
N ASN A 23 -1.46 -9.91 0.20
CA ASN A 23 -2.76 -10.54 0.06
C ASN A 23 -3.81 -9.44 -0.03
N ARG A 24 -4.49 -9.38 -1.18
CA ARG A 24 -5.68 -8.55 -1.35
C ARG A 24 -6.92 -9.40 -1.10
N ILE A 25 -7.73 -8.99 -0.13
CA ILE A 25 -9.05 -9.57 0.11
C ILE A 25 -10.03 -8.41 -0.03
N ASP A 26 -10.81 -8.42 -1.12
CA ASP A 26 -11.72 -7.31 -1.49
C ASP A 26 -10.99 -5.95 -1.65
N ASP A 27 -11.19 -5.02 -0.72
CA ASP A 27 -10.59 -3.68 -0.67
C ASP A 27 -9.49 -3.54 0.40
N ASP A 28 -9.18 -4.63 1.10
CA ASP A 28 -8.15 -4.68 2.13
C ASP A 28 -6.81 -5.12 1.54
N PHE A 29 -5.76 -4.40 1.91
CA PHE A 29 -4.37 -4.69 1.59
C PHE A 29 -3.65 -5.19 2.84
N PHE A 30 -2.90 -6.27 2.68
CA PHE A 30 -1.96 -6.74 3.69
C PHE A 30 -0.53 -6.51 3.25
N ILE A 31 0.32 -5.95 4.12
CA ILE A 31 1.77 -5.95 3.93
C ILE A 31 2.39 -6.77 5.05
N SER A 32 3.13 -7.82 4.68
CA SER A 32 3.89 -8.64 5.62
C SER A 32 4.91 -7.80 6.41
N GLN A 33 5.15 -8.16 7.67
CA GLN A 33 6.11 -7.49 8.54
C GLN A 33 7.55 -7.46 7.98
N TYR A 34 7.88 -8.37 7.07
CA TYR A 34 9.19 -8.42 6.42
C TYR A 34 9.32 -7.40 5.29
N ASP A 35 8.20 -6.91 4.77
CA ASP A 35 8.13 -6.05 3.58
C ASP A 35 7.67 -4.62 3.93
N VAL A 36 7.40 -4.31 5.21
CA VAL A 36 6.92 -2.99 5.65
C VAL A 36 7.90 -1.88 5.29
N ASP A 37 9.21 -2.12 5.48
CA ASP A 37 10.24 -1.12 5.18
C ASP A 37 10.32 -0.84 3.68
N ASP A 38 10.24 -1.88 2.85
CA ASP A 38 10.25 -1.76 1.39
C ASP A 38 8.97 -1.05 0.89
N PHE A 39 7.81 -1.40 1.45
CA PHE A 39 6.55 -0.69 1.18
C PHE A 39 6.62 0.79 1.55
N CYS A 40 7.19 1.14 2.71
CA CYS A 40 7.36 2.55 3.10
C CYS A 40 8.27 3.31 2.15
N ASN A 41 9.34 2.68 1.64
CA ASN A 41 10.24 3.31 0.69
C ASN A 41 9.57 3.51 -0.67
N PHE A 42 8.85 2.50 -1.15
CA PHE A 42 8.08 2.57 -2.39
C PHE A 42 7.05 3.70 -2.36
N ILE A 43 6.26 3.79 -1.29
CA ILE A 43 5.27 4.87 -1.13
C ILE A 43 5.93 6.24 -1.17
N ARG A 44 7.11 6.42 -0.54
CA ARG A 44 7.84 7.69 -0.59
C ARG A 44 8.35 8.05 -1.99
N GLU A 45 8.62 7.06 -2.84
CA GLU A 45 9.07 7.29 -4.22
C GLU A 45 7.91 7.68 -5.13
N ILE A 46 6.75 7.04 -4.96
CA ILE A 46 5.56 7.33 -5.76
C ILE A 46 4.86 8.60 -5.31
N ASP A 47 4.69 8.77 -4.00
CA ASP A 47 3.94 9.87 -3.41
C ASP A 47 4.60 10.37 -2.12
N PRO A 48 5.57 11.29 -2.23
CA PRO A 48 6.28 11.83 -1.08
C PRO A 48 5.38 12.66 -0.14
N ASP A 49 4.20 13.08 -0.60
CA ASP A 49 3.24 13.87 0.18
C ASP A 49 2.26 12.98 0.96
N LEU A 50 2.36 11.65 0.85
CA LEU A 50 1.54 10.71 1.62
C LEU A 50 1.99 10.66 3.09
N ILE A 51 1.30 11.40 3.97
CA ILE A 51 1.66 11.49 5.39
C ILE A 51 0.75 10.59 6.24
N GLY A 52 1.16 9.33 6.39
CA GLY A 52 0.61 8.40 7.37
C GLY A 52 -0.67 7.70 6.93
N ILE A 53 -0.54 6.41 6.60
CA ILE A 53 -1.67 5.54 6.27
C ILE A 53 -2.24 4.95 7.56
N LYS A 54 -3.53 5.14 7.81
CA LYS A 54 -4.22 4.46 8.90
C LYS A 54 -4.22 2.95 8.60
N CYS A 55 -3.76 2.16 9.55
CA CYS A 55 -3.63 0.71 9.38
C CYS A 55 -3.87 -0.04 10.69
N THR A 56 -4.19 -1.32 10.56
CA THR A 56 -4.27 -2.28 11.67
C THR A 56 -2.97 -3.08 11.70
N VAL A 57 -2.22 -2.95 12.80
CA VAL A 57 -0.98 -3.70 13.01
C VAL A 57 -1.31 -5.05 13.65
N THR A 58 -0.77 -6.12 13.07
CA THR A 58 -0.90 -7.50 13.56
C THR A 58 0.49 -8.09 13.85
N SER A 59 0.55 -9.30 14.42
CA SER A 59 1.82 -9.98 14.69
C SER A 59 2.59 -10.43 13.44
N CYS A 60 1.99 -10.32 12.25
CA CYS A 60 2.58 -10.77 10.99
C CYS A 60 2.69 -9.67 9.92
N GLY A 61 2.21 -8.46 10.20
CA GLY A 61 2.19 -7.39 9.22
C GLY A 61 1.14 -6.32 9.50
N ILE A 62 0.85 -5.50 8.51
CA ILE A 62 -0.13 -4.42 8.58
C ILE A 62 -1.25 -4.66 7.58
N TRP A 63 -2.48 -4.31 7.98
CA TRP A 63 -3.65 -4.28 7.11
C TRP A 63 -4.13 -2.84 6.96
N PHE A 64 -4.48 -2.42 5.76
CA PHE A 64 -5.16 -1.13 5.52
C PHE A 64 -6.11 -1.26 4.34
N ASP A 65 -7.15 -0.42 4.31
CA ASP A 65 -8.07 -0.40 3.19
C ASP A 65 -7.69 0.68 2.15
N ILE A 66 -8.29 0.62 0.96
CA ILE A 66 -8.06 1.63 -0.08
C ILE A 66 -8.50 3.04 0.33
N ASN A 67 -9.50 3.16 1.21
CA ASN A 67 -10.00 4.45 1.70
C ASN A 67 -9.02 5.09 2.69
N ASP A 68 -8.29 4.28 3.48
CA ASP A 68 -7.24 4.74 4.39
C ASP A 68 -6.10 5.37 3.57
N LEU A 69 -5.72 4.76 2.44
CA LEU A 69 -4.79 5.33 1.46
C LEU A 69 -5.28 6.66 0.89
N GLN A 70 -6.54 6.72 0.44
CA GLN A 70 -7.14 7.97 -0.08
C GLN A 70 -7.20 9.06 1.00
N SER A 71 -7.50 8.70 2.24
CA SER A 71 -7.56 9.64 3.35
C SER A 71 -6.18 10.22 3.70
N ALA A 72 -5.12 9.44 3.56
CA ALA A 72 -3.75 9.85 3.84
C ALA A 72 -3.22 10.90 2.83
N ARG A 73 -3.71 10.90 1.58
CA ARG A 73 -3.40 11.93 0.57
C ARG A 73 -4.02 13.31 0.87
N HIS A 74 -5.02 13.36 1.74
CA HIS A 74 -5.79 14.59 2.01
C HIS A 74 -5.39 15.30 3.31
N TYR A 75 -4.41 14.78 4.05
CA TYR A 75 -3.82 15.40 5.23
C TYR A 75 -2.70 16.38 4.85
#